data_AF-A0A0F7F6M6-F1
#
_entry.id   AF-A0A0F7F6M6-F1
#
_cell.length_a   1.000
_cell.length_b   1.000
_cell.length_c   1.000
_cell.angle_alpha   90.00
_cell.angle_beta   90.00
_cell.angle_gamma   90.00
#
_symmetry.space_group_name_H-M   'P 1'
#
loop_
_entity.id
_entity.type
_entity.pdbx_description
1 polymer ?
#
loop_
_entity_poly.entity_id
_entity_poly.type
_entity_poly.pdbx_seq_one_letter_code
_entity_poly.pdbx_strand_id
1 'polypeptide(L)'
;MRYIEHSPDLPAITDITSRVEDRTCTLRWRWPDGLQAVYIHKGPGGGEHPEEDSRPPGSLKLYTREEYKAGGGYYDRLEEIGLVVYTVFARVTENGETLLVRQRDGENRTTVSAGKARIYYAIDRKRGLFRKEQTVHMTITAEVPVGREVLCYVKKRGGYPADKEDGIRFPFVQDFAPGRNALPPIEIGKDDHIRIFFTDGPKYGRYYELVPE
;
A
#
# COMPACT_ATOMS: atom_id res chain seq x y z
N MET A 1 -4.20 -22.21 -17.55
CA MET A 1 -3.40 -22.25 -16.29
C MET A 1 -4.38 -22.15 -15.14
N ARG A 2 -4.20 -22.99 -14.10
CA ARG A 2 -5.07 -23.01 -12.91
C ARG A 2 -4.24 -23.23 -11.65
N TYR A 3 -4.83 -22.95 -10.50
CA TYR A 3 -4.22 -23.28 -9.22
C TYR A 3 -4.38 -24.76 -8.85
N ILE A 4 -3.44 -25.24 -8.06
CA ILE A 4 -3.56 -26.42 -7.21
C ILE A 4 -3.18 -26.02 -5.78
N GLU A 5 -3.88 -26.57 -4.79
CA GLU A 5 -3.55 -26.29 -3.40
C GLU A 5 -2.23 -26.99 -3.02
N HIS A 6 -1.41 -26.32 -2.23
CA HIS A 6 -0.16 -26.87 -1.74
C HIS A 6 -0.40 -28.17 -0.95
N SER A 7 0.42 -29.18 -1.24
CA SER A 7 0.51 -30.44 -0.49
C SER A 7 2.00 -30.77 -0.28
N PRO A 8 2.34 -31.64 0.69
CA PRO A 8 3.75 -31.97 0.99
C PRO A 8 4.56 -32.52 -0.20
N ASP A 9 3.88 -33.08 -1.20
CA ASP A 9 4.50 -33.65 -2.41
C ASP A 9 4.76 -32.60 -3.50
N LEU A 10 4.28 -31.36 -3.30
CA LEU A 10 4.44 -30.26 -4.24
C LEU A 10 5.58 -29.33 -3.78
N PRO A 11 6.30 -28.72 -4.72
CA PRO A 11 7.35 -27.76 -4.40
C PRO A 11 6.76 -26.51 -3.72
N ALA A 12 7.35 -26.13 -2.59
CA ALA A 12 6.99 -24.93 -1.81
C ALA A 12 8.06 -23.84 -1.96
N ILE A 13 7.65 -22.61 -2.28
CA ILE A 13 8.55 -21.46 -2.20
C ILE A 13 8.65 -21.02 -0.75
N THR A 14 9.88 -20.90 -0.26
CA THR A 14 10.20 -20.60 1.14
C THR A 14 11.36 -19.60 1.21
N ASP A 15 11.57 -19.03 2.39
CA ASP A 15 12.66 -18.10 2.69
C ASP A 15 12.73 -16.89 1.74
N ILE A 16 11.56 -16.35 1.36
CA ILE A 16 11.52 -15.16 0.51
C ILE A 16 12.08 -13.95 1.27
N THR A 17 13.06 -13.30 0.66
CA THR A 17 13.69 -12.09 1.15
C THR A 17 13.64 -11.05 0.04
N SER A 18 13.51 -9.79 0.45
CA SER A 18 13.49 -8.66 -0.46
C SER A 18 14.43 -7.56 0.02
N ARG A 19 15.06 -6.88 -0.93
CA ARG A 19 15.90 -5.71 -0.68
C ARG A 19 15.58 -4.66 -1.72
N VAL A 20 15.37 -3.42 -1.28
CA VAL A 20 15.13 -2.28 -2.17
C VAL A 20 16.30 -1.32 -2.05
N GLU A 21 16.96 -1.06 -3.18
CA GLU A 21 18.05 -0.09 -3.31
C GLU A 21 17.86 0.70 -4.60
N ASP A 22 17.90 2.03 -4.54
CA ASP A 22 17.76 2.92 -5.71
C ASP A 22 16.59 2.56 -6.64
N ARG A 23 15.41 2.33 -6.04
CA ARG A 23 14.17 1.86 -6.71
C ARG A 23 14.30 0.52 -7.42
N THR A 24 15.33 -0.26 -7.14
CA THR A 24 15.47 -1.64 -7.62
C THR A 24 15.15 -2.58 -6.48
N CYS A 25 14.11 -3.39 -6.66
CA CYS A 25 13.75 -4.49 -5.78
C CYS A 25 14.50 -5.75 -6.23
N THR A 26 15.26 -6.34 -5.32
CA THR A 26 15.85 -7.67 -5.49
C THR A 26 15.09 -8.66 -4.62
N LEU A 27 14.54 -9.70 -5.23
CA LEU A 27 13.89 -10.82 -4.55
C LEU A 27 14.80 -12.05 -4.59
N ARG A 28 14.92 -12.71 -3.44
CA ARG A 28 15.58 -14.01 -3.32
C ARG A 28 14.70 -14.94 -2.53
N TRP A 29 14.70 -16.21 -2.88
CA TRP A 29 14.00 -17.26 -2.15
C TRP A 29 14.80 -18.55 -2.25
N ARG A 30 14.46 -19.52 -1.41
CA ARG A 30 15.01 -20.85 -1.54
C ARG A 30 14.37 -21.53 -2.75
N TRP A 31 15.18 -21.81 -3.76
CA TRP A 31 14.72 -22.49 -4.96
C TRP A 31 14.45 -23.98 -4.67
N PRO A 32 13.21 -24.50 -4.81
CA PRO A 32 12.89 -25.89 -4.49
C PRO A 32 13.60 -26.88 -5.42
N ASP A 33 13.94 -28.05 -4.89
CA ASP A 33 14.56 -29.10 -5.68
C ASP A 33 13.63 -29.60 -6.79
N GLY A 34 14.20 -29.94 -7.94
CA GLY A 34 13.45 -30.39 -9.12
C GLY A 34 12.68 -29.29 -9.88
N LEU A 35 12.39 -28.14 -9.26
CA LEU A 35 11.63 -27.06 -9.89
C LEU A 35 12.47 -26.36 -10.98
N GLN A 36 11.90 -26.20 -12.18
CA GLN A 36 12.59 -25.58 -13.32
C GLN A 36 12.26 -24.09 -13.50
N ALA A 37 11.06 -23.69 -13.08
CA ALA A 37 10.58 -22.33 -13.23
C ALA A 37 9.53 -21.98 -12.16
N VAL A 38 9.35 -20.68 -11.95
CA VAL A 38 8.29 -20.10 -11.13
C VAL A 38 7.52 -19.09 -11.96
N TYR A 39 6.35 -18.71 -11.48
CA TYR A 39 5.67 -17.50 -11.93
C TYR A 39 5.68 -16.44 -10.83
N ILE A 40 5.98 -15.21 -11.19
CA ILE A 40 6.03 -14.08 -10.28
C ILE A 40 4.87 -13.15 -10.61
N HIS A 41 4.02 -12.89 -9.63
CA HIS A 41 3.02 -11.85 -9.69
C HIS A 41 3.52 -10.63 -8.94
N LYS A 42 3.27 -9.44 -9.49
CA LYS A 42 3.47 -8.14 -8.85
C LYS A 42 2.13 -7.43 -8.79
N GLY A 43 1.71 -6.99 -7.61
CA GLY A 43 0.46 -6.27 -7.41
C GLY A 43 0.57 -5.16 -6.35
N PRO A 44 -0.42 -4.27 -6.27
CA PRO A 44 -0.46 -3.23 -5.24
C PRO A 44 -0.61 -3.83 -3.84
N GLY A 45 0.03 -3.20 -2.85
CA GLY A 45 -0.11 -3.57 -1.44
C GLY A 45 -1.46 -3.16 -0.87
N GLY A 46 -1.99 -3.98 0.05
CA GLY A 46 -3.35 -3.81 0.56
C GLY A 46 -4.42 -4.54 -0.27
N GLY A 47 -4.05 -5.12 -1.41
CA GLY A 47 -4.89 -6.13 -2.06
C GLY A 47 -5.07 -7.32 -1.12
N GLU A 48 -6.33 -7.72 -0.92
CA GLU A 48 -6.70 -8.99 -0.32
C GLU A 48 -5.85 -10.11 -0.94
N HIS A 49 -5.61 -11.18 -0.20
CA HIS A 49 -5.04 -12.37 -0.81
C HIS A 49 -5.82 -12.66 -2.12
N PRO A 50 -5.21 -13.32 -3.12
CA PRO A 50 -5.96 -13.92 -4.22
C PRO A 50 -6.90 -15.05 -3.72
N GLU A 51 -7.49 -14.90 -2.53
CA GLU A 51 -8.28 -15.84 -1.74
C GLU A 51 -9.58 -16.19 -2.46
N GLU A 52 -10.18 -15.25 -3.19
CA GLU A 52 -11.49 -15.45 -3.83
C GLU A 52 -11.41 -15.87 -5.31
N ASP A 53 -10.31 -15.59 -6.00
CA ASP A 53 -10.21 -15.91 -7.43
C ASP A 53 -9.64 -17.31 -7.66
N SER A 54 -10.48 -18.18 -8.24
CA SER A 54 -10.09 -19.51 -8.74
C SER A 54 -9.07 -19.47 -9.89
N ARG A 55 -8.79 -18.27 -10.42
CA ARG A 55 -7.90 -18.06 -11.57
C ARG A 55 -6.63 -17.32 -11.16
N PRO A 56 -5.48 -17.69 -11.75
CA PRO A 56 -4.26 -16.91 -11.61
C PRO A 56 -4.44 -15.47 -12.10
N PRO A 57 -3.74 -14.48 -11.48
CA PRO A 57 -3.82 -13.09 -11.90
C PRO A 57 -3.33 -12.91 -13.34
N GLY A 58 -3.83 -11.89 -14.03
CA GLY A 58 -3.56 -11.66 -15.46
C GLY A 58 -2.11 -11.27 -15.80
N SER A 59 -1.35 -10.74 -14.83
CA SER A 59 0.03 -10.27 -15.00
C SER A 59 1.03 -11.18 -14.27
N LEU A 60 1.30 -12.36 -14.83
CA LEU A 60 2.32 -13.29 -14.32
C LEU A 60 3.57 -13.30 -15.21
N LYS A 61 4.74 -13.19 -14.58
CA LYS A 61 6.04 -13.31 -15.24
C LYS A 61 6.62 -14.70 -15.01
N LEU A 62 6.87 -15.46 -16.08
CA LEU A 62 7.64 -16.71 -16.00
C LEU A 62 9.10 -16.37 -15.69
N TYR A 63 9.70 -17.10 -14.75
CA TYR A 63 11.09 -16.91 -14.36
C TYR A 63 11.75 -18.26 -14.11
N THR A 64 12.87 -18.53 -14.77
CA THR A 64 13.55 -19.83 -14.77
C THR A 64 14.62 -19.94 -13.69
N ARG A 65 14.99 -21.17 -13.36
CA ARG A 65 16.10 -21.45 -12.43
C ARG A 65 17.43 -20.90 -12.96
N GLU A 66 17.62 -20.94 -14.27
CA GLU A 66 18.82 -20.47 -14.95
C GLU A 66 18.96 -18.95 -14.82
N GLU A 67 17.89 -18.20 -15.07
CA GLU A 67 17.85 -16.75 -14.86
C GLU A 67 18.12 -16.40 -13.39
N TYR A 68 17.48 -17.11 -12.46
CA TYR A 68 17.67 -16.89 -11.02
C TYR A 68 19.12 -17.10 -10.58
N LYS A 69 19.78 -18.16 -11.07
CA LYS A 69 21.20 -18.45 -10.78
C LYS A 69 22.13 -17.43 -11.43
N ALA A 70 21.87 -17.04 -12.68
CA ALA A 70 22.69 -16.08 -13.41
C ALA A 70 22.63 -14.68 -12.77
N GLY A 71 21.44 -14.25 -12.32
CA GLY A 71 21.24 -12.95 -11.67
C GLY A 71 21.51 -12.94 -10.16
N GLY A 72 21.52 -14.11 -9.51
CA GLY A 72 21.56 -14.20 -8.05
C GLY A 72 20.28 -13.68 -7.39
N GLY A 73 19.13 -13.90 -8.02
CA GLY A 73 17.83 -13.37 -7.61
C GLY A 73 17.02 -12.79 -8.77
N TYR A 74 15.78 -12.42 -8.48
CA TYR A 74 14.92 -11.68 -9.39
C TYR A 74 15.04 -10.17 -9.14
N TYR A 75 15.20 -9.39 -10.20
CA TYR A 75 15.29 -7.92 -10.12
C TYR A 75 14.08 -7.28 -10.78
N ASP A 76 13.55 -6.26 -10.13
CA ASP A 76 12.45 -5.46 -10.64
C ASP A 76 12.67 -3.98 -10.33
N ARG A 77 12.40 -3.13 -11.32
CA ARG A 77 12.42 -1.69 -11.12
C ARG A 77 11.06 -1.26 -10.59
N LEU A 78 11.05 -0.61 -9.43
CA LEU A 78 9.86 -0.04 -8.82
C LEU A 78 9.56 1.30 -9.50
N GLU A 79 8.57 1.29 -10.37
CA GLU A 79 8.04 2.47 -11.05
C GLU A 79 6.81 3.03 -10.31
N GLU A 80 6.19 2.20 -9.48
CA GLU A 80 5.03 2.52 -8.67
C GLU A 80 5.41 3.28 -7.40
N ILE A 81 4.40 3.81 -6.70
CA ILE A 81 4.52 4.43 -5.38
C ILE A 81 3.62 3.64 -4.41
N GLY A 82 4.05 3.50 -3.15
CA GLY A 82 3.30 2.78 -2.12
C GLY A 82 3.88 1.41 -1.83
N LEU A 83 3.07 0.51 -1.30
CA LEU A 83 3.49 -0.88 -1.09
C LEU A 83 3.26 -1.71 -2.36
N VAL A 84 4.20 -2.59 -2.66
CA VAL A 84 4.14 -3.55 -3.75
C VAL A 84 4.26 -4.94 -3.14
N VAL A 85 3.40 -5.85 -3.58
CA VAL A 85 3.39 -7.25 -3.16
C VAL A 85 3.91 -8.09 -4.31
N TYR A 86 4.88 -8.94 -4.00
CA TYR A 86 5.29 -10.03 -4.89
C TYR A 86 4.80 -11.35 -4.34
N THR A 87 4.24 -12.17 -5.23
CA THR A 87 3.91 -13.57 -4.93
C THR A 87 4.61 -14.46 -5.93
N VAL A 88 5.36 -15.45 -5.43
CA VAL A 88 6.09 -16.41 -6.26
C VAL A 88 5.34 -17.74 -6.23
N PHE A 89 4.94 -18.22 -7.39
CA PHE A 89 4.21 -19.48 -7.53
C PHE A 89 5.13 -20.54 -8.13
N ALA A 90 5.26 -21.68 -7.47
CA ALA A 90 5.93 -22.81 -8.07
C ALA A 90 5.13 -23.31 -9.28
N ARG A 91 5.82 -23.51 -10.41
CA ARG A 91 5.24 -24.03 -11.65
C ARG A 91 5.36 -25.55 -11.67
N VAL A 92 4.23 -26.24 -11.76
CA VAL A 92 4.17 -27.68 -11.98
C VAL A 92 3.56 -27.97 -13.34
N THR A 93 3.96 -29.08 -13.95
CA THR A 93 3.33 -29.60 -15.17
C THR A 93 2.74 -30.96 -14.87
N GLU A 94 1.44 -31.10 -15.10
CA GLU A 94 0.70 -32.34 -14.92
C GLU A 94 -0.15 -32.55 -16.18
N ASN A 95 -0.04 -33.71 -16.82
CA ASN A 95 -0.76 -34.05 -18.06
C ASN A 95 -0.61 -32.99 -19.18
N GLY A 96 0.55 -32.31 -19.24
CA GLY A 96 0.82 -31.23 -20.20
C GLY A 96 0.21 -29.87 -19.84
N GLU A 97 -0.56 -29.78 -18.76
CA GLU A 97 -1.11 -28.52 -18.25
C GLU A 97 -0.12 -27.82 -17.32
N THR A 98 -0.07 -26.49 -17.38
CA THR A 98 0.67 -25.68 -16.41
C THR A 98 -0.21 -25.36 -15.21
N LEU A 99 0.27 -25.78 -14.03
CA LEU A 99 -0.36 -25.60 -12.73
C LEU A 99 0.50 -24.69 -11.84
N LEU A 100 -0.15 -23.87 -11.05
CA LEU A 100 0.51 -23.02 -10.04
C LEU A 100 0.17 -23.53 -8.65
N VAL A 101 1.20 -23.78 -7.84
CA VAL A 101 1.03 -24.17 -6.44
C VAL A 101 0.58 -22.97 -5.62
N ARG A 102 -0.60 -23.08 -5.00
CA ARG A 102 -1.18 -22.07 -4.12
C ARG A 102 -0.78 -22.38 -2.68
N GLN A 103 0.10 -21.55 -2.13
CA GLN A 103 0.49 -21.57 -0.72
C GLN A 103 -0.37 -20.58 0.07
N ARG A 104 -0.97 -21.03 1.18
CA ARG A 104 -1.82 -20.20 2.05
C ARG A 104 -1.10 -19.71 3.30
N ASP A 105 0.09 -20.24 3.57
CA ASP A 105 0.97 -19.84 4.68
C ASP A 105 1.59 -18.44 4.48
N GLY A 106 1.62 -17.95 3.24
CA GLY A 106 2.22 -16.66 2.88
C GLY A 106 3.74 -16.69 2.74
N GLU A 107 4.40 -17.84 2.86
CA GLU A 107 5.86 -17.97 2.77
C GLU A 107 6.41 -17.62 1.37
N ASN A 108 5.54 -17.68 0.37
CA ASN A 108 5.85 -17.35 -1.01
C ASN A 108 5.57 -15.88 -1.37
N ARG A 109 5.27 -15.04 -0.38
CA ARG A 109 4.86 -13.65 -0.55
C ARG A 109 5.80 -12.71 0.21
N THR A 110 6.14 -11.58 -0.41
CA THR A 110 6.83 -10.48 0.27
C THR A 110 6.23 -9.14 -0.13
N THR A 111 6.25 -8.21 0.81
CA THR A 111 5.78 -6.83 0.60
C THR A 111 6.98 -5.89 0.69
N VAL A 112 7.14 -5.02 -0.29
CA VAL A 112 8.17 -3.98 -0.31
C VAL A 112 7.54 -2.60 -0.42
N SER A 113 8.25 -1.57 0.05
CA SER A 113 7.86 -0.18 -0.22
C SER A 113 8.58 0.32 -1.47
N ALA A 114 7.81 0.81 -2.43
CA ALA A 114 8.29 1.54 -3.61
C ALA A 114 8.46 3.05 -3.35
N GLY A 115 8.45 3.45 -2.08
CA GLY A 115 8.33 4.83 -1.62
C GLY A 115 6.94 5.09 -1.02
N LYS A 116 6.82 6.17 -0.26
CA LYS A 116 5.53 6.61 0.29
C LYS A 116 4.90 7.63 -0.64
N ALA A 117 3.61 7.48 -0.91
CA ALA A 117 2.87 8.52 -1.62
C ALA A 117 2.67 9.71 -0.70
N ARG A 118 2.93 10.91 -1.22
CA ARG A 118 2.73 12.13 -0.44
C ARG A 118 1.28 12.57 -0.47
N ILE A 119 0.82 12.98 0.70
CA ILE A 119 -0.45 13.65 0.92
C ILE A 119 -0.12 15.01 1.51
N TYR A 120 -0.26 16.05 0.71
CA TYR A 120 -0.11 17.41 1.17
C TYR A 120 -1.43 17.93 1.72
N TYR A 121 -1.38 18.76 2.76
CA TYR A 121 -2.57 19.42 3.27
C TYR A 121 -2.35 20.87 3.62
N ALA A 122 -3.33 21.70 3.28
CA ALA A 122 -3.40 23.11 3.64
C ALA A 122 -4.66 23.39 4.46
N ILE A 123 -4.53 24.27 5.45
CA ILE A 123 -5.64 24.72 6.31
C ILE A 123 -5.66 26.25 6.33
N ASP A 124 -6.48 26.83 5.48
CA ASP A 124 -6.65 28.27 5.38
C ASP A 124 -7.76 28.76 6.30
N ARG A 125 -7.49 29.83 7.05
CA ARG A 125 -8.44 30.42 8.00
C ARG A 125 -8.83 31.81 7.53
N LYS A 126 -10.14 32.06 7.39
CA LYS A 126 -10.68 33.39 7.13
C LYS A 126 -11.39 33.89 8.38
N ARG A 127 -10.82 34.92 9.01
CA ARG A 127 -11.40 35.60 10.18
C ARG A 127 -11.99 36.94 9.77
N GLY A 128 -13.25 37.19 10.16
CA GLY A 128 -13.80 38.54 10.20
C GLY A 128 -13.49 39.21 11.54
N LEU A 129 -13.18 40.52 11.56
CA LEU A 129 -12.69 41.23 12.77
C LEU A 129 -13.64 41.18 13.99
N PHE A 130 -14.91 40.83 13.82
CA PHE A 130 -15.91 40.83 14.89
C PHE A 130 -16.74 39.53 15.00
N ARG A 131 -16.42 38.49 14.24
CA ARG A 131 -17.17 37.22 14.28
C ARG A 131 -16.64 36.33 15.41
N LYS A 132 -17.57 35.67 16.12
CA LYS A 132 -17.28 34.63 17.14
C LYS A 132 -16.77 33.33 16.50
N GLU A 133 -17.05 33.16 15.21
CA GLU A 133 -16.68 32.02 14.39
C GLU A 133 -15.68 32.43 13.32
N GLN A 134 -14.92 31.44 12.84
CA GLN A 134 -14.00 31.57 11.72
C GLN A 134 -14.27 30.46 10.70
N THR A 135 -14.19 30.80 9.43
CA THR A 135 -14.32 29.84 8.34
C THR A 135 -12.98 29.20 8.06
N VAL A 136 -12.94 27.87 8.06
CA VAL A 136 -11.76 27.07 7.70
C VAL A 136 -11.98 26.41 6.35
N HIS A 137 -11.01 26.58 5.45
CA HIS A 137 -10.94 25.85 4.19
C HIS A 137 -9.80 24.85 4.30
N MET A 138 -10.10 23.59 4.01
CA MET A 138 -9.10 22.53 3.98
C MET A 138 -8.90 22.08 2.54
N THR A 139 -7.64 21.88 2.16
CA THR A 139 -7.26 21.29 0.88
C THR A 139 -6.41 20.06 1.14
N ILE A 140 -6.72 18.94 0.46
CA ILE A 140 -5.89 17.73 0.44
C ILE A 140 -5.37 17.52 -0.97
N THR A 141 -4.05 17.44 -1.15
CA THR A 141 -3.43 17.13 -2.45
C THR A 141 -2.75 15.77 -2.35
N ALA A 142 -3.22 14.77 -3.11
CA ALA A 142 -2.73 13.40 -3.02
C ALA A 142 -2.02 12.96 -4.32
N GLU A 143 -0.88 12.28 -4.21
CA GLU A 143 -0.18 11.72 -5.40
C GLU A 143 -0.91 10.50 -6.00
N VAL A 144 -1.64 9.76 -5.17
CA VAL A 144 -2.40 8.56 -5.54
C VAL A 144 -3.82 8.64 -4.94
N PRO A 145 -4.78 7.80 -5.34
CA PRO A 145 -6.09 7.76 -4.68
C PRO A 145 -5.94 7.40 -3.20
N VAL A 146 -6.65 8.11 -2.31
CA VAL A 146 -6.61 7.88 -0.85
C VAL A 146 -8.02 7.69 -0.33
N GLY A 147 -8.26 6.57 0.37
CA GLY A 147 -9.54 6.30 1.00
C GLY A 147 -9.87 7.28 2.13
N ARG A 148 -11.15 7.61 2.30
CA ARG A 148 -11.64 8.53 3.34
C ARG A 148 -11.27 8.12 4.76
N GLU A 149 -11.10 6.82 4.98
CA GLU A 149 -10.74 6.23 6.26
C GLU A 149 -9.25 6.39 6.61
N VAL A 150 -8.40 6.83 5.67
CA VAL A 150 -6.97 7.03 5.90
C VAL A 150 -6.72 8.26 6.78
N LEU A 151 -7.50 9.33 6.59
CA LEU A 151 -7.29 10.62 7.23
C LEU A 151 -8.45 11.01 8.14
N CYS A 152 -8.14 11.86 9.11
CA CYS A 152 -9.13 12.57 9.91
C CYS A 152 -8.61 13.97 10.23
N TYR A 153 -9.51 14.87 10.60
CA TYR A 153 -9.11 16.14 11.19
C TYR A 153 -9.56 16.20 12.65
N VAL A 154 -8.71 16.78 13.49
CA VAL A 154 -9.01 16.99 14.92
C VAL A 154 -9.21 18.46 15.16
N LYS A 155 -10.25 18.80 15.92
CA LYS A 155 -10.52 20.14 16.40
C LYS A 155 -10.24 20.23 17.89
N LYS A 156 -9.42 21.21 18.30
CA LYS A 156 -9.11 21.48 19.71
C LYS A 156 -9.25 22.97 20.00
N ARG A 157 -9.81 23.28 21.17
CA ARG A 157 -9.90 24.66 21.66
C ARG A 157 -8.61 25.05 22.40
N GLY A 158 -8.14 26.27 22.19
CA GLY A 158 -7.03 26.87 22.94
C GLY A 158 -5.63 26.44 22.48
N GLY A 159 -5.52 25.64 21.41
CA GLY A 159 -4.25 25.26 20.82
C GLY A 159 -4.38 24.20 19.73
N TYR A 160 -3.33 24.00 18.95
CA TYR A 160 -3.31 22.97 17.91
C TYR A 160 -3.29 21.56 18.54
N PRO A 161 -4.05 20.61 17.98
CA PRO A 161 -3.95 19.20 18.38
C PRO A 161 -2.52 18.66 18.21
N ALA A 162 -2.03 17.95 19.22
CA ALA A 162 -0.75 17.24 19.18
C ALA A 162 -0.86 15.90 18.43
N ASP A 163 -1.99 15.20 18.57
CA ASP A 163 -2.27 13.92 17.93
C ASP A 163 -3.78 13.75 17.62
N LYS A 164 -4.15 12.58 17.10
CA LYS A 164 -5.51 12.26 16.65
C LYS A 164 -6.54 12.12 17.79
N GLU A 165 -6.10 11.98 19.03
CA GLU A 165 -6.93 11.87 20.24
C GLU A 165 -6.92 13.18 21.07
N ASP A 166 -6.04 14.14 20.75
CA ASP A 166 -5.95 15.46 21.38
C ASP A 166 -7.02 16.46 20.88
N GLY A 167 -8.28 16.13 21.11
CA GLY A 167 -9.43 16.96 20.75
C GLY A 167 -10.60 16.15 20.21
N ILE A 168 -11.50 16.82 19.51
CA ILE A 168 -12.64 16.16 18.85
C ILE A 168 -12.21 15.73 17.46
N ARG A 169 -12.20 14.41 17.22
CA ARG A 169 -11.87 13.81 15.92
C ARG A 169 -13.07 13.79 15.00
N PHE A 170 -12.88 14.22 13.76
CA PHE A 170 -13.88 14.19 12.71
C PHE A 170 -13.37 13.37 11.52
N PRO A 171 -14.15 12.38 11.03
CA PRO A 171 -13.81 11.63 9.83
C PRO A 171 -14.09 12.45 8.56
N PHE A 172 -13.38 12.12 7.49
CA PHE A 172 -13.79 12.54 6.15
C PHE A 172 -14.86 11.59 5.61
N VAL A 173 -15.79 12.13 4.83
CA VAL A 173 -16.95 11.37 4.30
C VAL A 173 -16.76 10.89 2.86
N GLN A 174 -15.76 11.42 2.16
CA GLN A 174 -15.45 11.14 0.76
C GLN A 174 -13.97 10.78 0.61
N ASP A 175 -13.69 9.93 -0.38
CA ASP A 175 -12.32 9.58 -0.78
C ASP A 175 -11.66 10.78 -1.47
N PHE A 176 -10.33 10.73 -1.57
CA PHE A 176 -9.52 11.76 -2.22
C PHE A 176 -8.99 11.23 -3.56
N ALA A 177 -9.31 11.93 -4.63
CA ALA A 177 -8.75 11.66 -5.94
C ALA A 177 -7.27 12.09 -6.00
N PRO A 178 -6.46 11.53 -6.92
CA PRO A 178 -5.16 12.09 -7.24
C PRO A 178 -5.27 13.58 -7.61
N GLY A 179 -4.31 14.38 -7.17
CA GLY A 179 -4.31 15.83 -7.31
C GLY A 179 -5.05 16.54 -6.17
N ARG A 180 -5.52 17.76 -6.45
CA ARG A 180 -6.04 18.69 -5.46
C ARG A 180 -7.54 18.45 -5.17
N ASN A 181 -7.87 18.23 -3.90
CA ASN A 181 -9.22 18.04 -3.38
C ASN A 181 -9.55 19.18 -2.42
N ALA A 182 -10.39 20.13 -2.86
CA ALA A 182 -10.90 21.19 -2.01
C ALA A 182 -12.12 20.68 -1.23
N LEU A 183 -12.09 20.80 0.09
CA LEU A 183 -13.18 20.37 0.95
C LEU A 183 -14.19 21.50 1.18
N PRO A 184 -15.47 21.17 1.45
CA PRO A 184 -16.45 22.16 1.86
C PRO A 184 -15.93 22.95 3.08
N PRO A 185 -16.09 24.29 3.10
CA PRO A 185 -15.68 25.09 4.23
C PRO A 185 -16.49 24.73 5.48
N ILE A 186 -15.85 24.81 6.63
CA ILE A 186 -16.48 24.59 7.93
C ILE A 186 -16.33 25.82 8.82
N GLU A 187 -17.34 26.08 9.65
CA GLU A 187 -17.29 27.11 10.68
C GLU A 187 -16.84 26.50 12.01
N ILE A 188 -15.87 27.13 12.66
CA ILE A 188 -15.41 26.73 13.99
C ILE A 188 -15.30 27.94 14.91
N GLY A 189 -15.22 27.71 16.22
CA GLY A 189 -15.00 28.79 17.18
C GLY A 189 -13.70 29.54 16.92
N LYS A 190 -13.65 30.83 17.26
CA LYS A 190 -12.46 31.68 17.07
C LYS A 190 -11.19 31.13 17.75
N ASP A 191 -11.36 30.43 18.87
CA ASP A 191 -10.28 29.80 19.65
C ASP A 191 -10.06 28.32 19.29
N ASP A 192 -10.80 27.79 18.31
CA ASP A 192 -10.62 26.42 17.83
C ASP A 192 -9.48 26.36 16.80
N HIS A 193 -8.72 25.27 16.85
CA HIS A 193 -7.64 24.95 15.93
C HIS A 193 -7.86 23.56 15.36
N ILE A 194 -7.45 23.39 14.10
CA ILE A 194 -7.55 22.12 13.37
C ILE A 194 -6.18 21.64 12.94
N ARG A 195 -5.99 20.32 12.97
CA ARG A 195 -4.87 19.61 12.34
C ARG A 195 -5.35 18.29 11.73
N ILE A 196 -4.68 17.83 10.68
CA ILE A 196 -5.00 16.60 9.97
C ILE A 196 -4.01 15.50 10.38
N PHE A 197 -4.52 14.29 10.54
CA PHE A 197 -3.75 13.11 10.97
C PHE A 197 -4.19 11.86 10.20
N PHE A 198 -3.32 10.86 10.17
CA PHE A 198 -3.73 9.50 9.88
C PHE A 198 -4.67 8.98 10.98
N THR A 199 -5.72 8.26 10.61
CA THR A 199 -6.60 7.57 11.58
C THR A 199 -5.86 6.44 12.30
N ASP A 200 -4.90 5.80 11.61
CA ASP A 200 -3.94 4.83 12.12
C ASP A 200 -2.53 5.14 11.57
N GLY A 201 -1.71 5.83 12.38
CA GLY A 201 -0.35 6.22 12.01
C GLY A 201 0.57 5.03 11.68
N PRO A 202 0.68 4.00 12.55
CA PRO A 202 1.49 2.81 12.28
C PRO A 202 1.11 2.05 11.01
N LYS A 203 -0.19 2.00 10.67
CA LYS A 203 -0.67 1.37 9.43
C LYS A 203 -0.41 2.27 8.22
N TYR A 204 -0.99 3.47 8.19
CA TYR A 204 -1.00 4.32 7.00
C TYR A 204 0.32 5.02 6.75
N GLY A 205 1.12 5.27 7.78
CA GLY A 205 2.48 5.80 7.65
C GLY A 205 3.45 4.87 6.92
N ARG A 206 3.07 3.62 6.64
CA ARG A 206 3.83 2.70 5.76
C ARG A 206 3.60 2.97 4.27
N TYR A 207 2.43 3.51 3.92
CA TYR A 207 1.98 3.75 2.55
C TYR A 207 2.13 5.22 2.17
N TYR A 208 1.90 6.12 3.13
CA TYR A 208 1.75 7.54 2.90
C TYR A 208 2.68 8.37 3.78
N GLU A 209 3.03 9.53 3.28
CA GLU A 209 3.67 10.61 4.02
C GLU A 209 2.71 11.80 4.06
N LEU A 210 2.37 12.28 5.26
CA LEU A 210 1.49 13.43 5.43
C LEU A 210 2.33 14.70 5.61
N VAL A 211 2.20 15.64 4.68
CA VAL A 211 3.05 16.84 4.58
C VAL A 211 2.19 18.10 4.73
N PRO A 212 2.44 18.96 5.74
CA PRO A 212 1.77 20.27 5.81
C PRO A 212 2.30 21.23 4.75
N GLU A 213 1.40 22.01 4.13
CA GLU A 213 1.72 23.18 3.28
C GLU A 213 1.73 24.48 4.08
#